data_AF-A0A7W3WRX0-F1
#
_entry.id   AF-A0A7W3WRX0-F1
#
_cell.length_a   1.000
_cell.length_b   1.000
_cell.length_c   1.000
_cell.angle_alpha   90.00
_cell.angle_beta   90.00
_cell.angle_gamma   90.00
#
_symmetry.space_group_name_H-M   'P 1'
#
loop_
_entity.id
_entity.type
_entity.pdbx_description
1 polymer ?
#
loop_
_entity_poly.entity_id
_entity_poly.type
_entity_poly.pdbx_seq_one_letter_code
_entity_poly.pdbx_strand_id
1 'polypeptide(L)'
;DRVREEARGLLGEAEFTQDSYGYSWVVCRQSEQGVAGLVNDLHAVNTSLQDGGFGPQLLCSLIDFRDSEGRPLAIVYLYKRGTFYPFAPIPGQREKRDNALELQMRALLADDLPVEEDLGRWFPLWDAPGL
;
A
#
# COMPACT_ATOMS: atom_id res chain seq x y z
N ASP A 1 -2.44 -14.84 17.22
CA ASP A 1 -3.34 -13.99 16.41
C ASP A 1 -3.21 -14.54 14.99
N ARG A 2 -4.26 -15.20 14.48
CA ARG A 2 -4.19 -16.09 13.31
C ARG A 2 -3.63 -15.38 12.06
N VAL A 3 -4.02 -14.12 11.86
CA VAL A 3 -3.51 -13.24 10.78
C VAL A 3 -1.99 -13.13 10.81
N ARG A 4 -1.42 -12.98 12.01
CA ARG A 4 0.03 -12.79 12.17
C ARG A 4 0.82 -14.07 11.93
N GLU A 5 0.25 -15.21 12.32
CA GLU A 5 0.85 -16.54 12.09
C GLU A 5 0.87 -16.88 10.60
N GLU A 6 -0.23 -16.64 9.89
CA GLU A 6 -0.32 -16.85 8.43
C GLU A 6 0.67 -15.97 7.67
N ALA A 7 0.73 -14.67 7.96
CA ALA A 7 1.65 -13.75 7.28
C ALA A 7 3.13 -14.07 7.57
N ARG A 8 3.49 -14.49 8.79
CA ARG A 8 4.85 -14.94 9.12
C ARG A 8 5.23 -16.23 8.39
N GLY A 9 4.29 -17.14 8.19
CA GLY A 9 4.53 -18.37 7.42
C GLY A 9 4.91 -18.11 5.96
N LEU A 10 4.46 -16.98 5.39
CA LEU A 10 4.71 -16.61 3.99
C LEU A 10 5.95 -15.73 3.83
N LEU A 11 6.09 -14.70 4.67
CA LEU A 11 7.13 -13.68 4.55
C LEU A 11 8.40 -14.00 5.34
N GLY A 12 8.37 -15.05 6.18
CA GLY A 12 9.40 -15.28 7.20
C GLY A 12 9.29 -14.23 8.32
N GLU A 13 10.22 -13.28 8.37
CA GLU A 13 10.16 -12.16 9.33
C GLU A 13 9.18 -11.08 8.86
N ALA A 14 7.91 -11.21 9.25
CA ALA A 14 6.90 -10.19 9.04
C ALA A 14 6.82 -9.21 10.23
N GLU A 15 6.94 -7.91 9.94
CA GLU A 15 6.67 -6.84 10.91
C GLU A 15 5.18 -6.46 10.87
N PHE A 16 4.60 -6.24 12.05
CA PHE A 16 3.20 -5.83 12.20
C PHE A 16 3.16 -4.49 12.93
N THR A 17 2.54 -3.51 12.31
CA THR A 17 2.35 -2.18 12.91
C THR A 17 0.87 -1.84 12.94
N GLN A 18 0.50 -0.86 13.75
CA GLN A 18 -0.84 -0.32 13.80
C GLN A 18 -0.75 1.19 13.63
N ASP A 19 -1.60 1.75 12.79
CA ASP A 19 -1.67 3.21 12.61
C ASP A 19 -2.54 3.89 13.68
N SER A 20 -2.53 5.22 13.69
CA SER A 20 -3.30 6.01 14.66
C SER A 20 -4.82 5.88 14.50
N TYR A 21 -5.30 5.35 13.36
CA TYR A 21 -6.71 5.10 13.06
C TYR A 21 -7.15 3.68 13.45
N GLY A 22 -6.23 2.86 13.94
CA GLY A 22 -6.48 1.51 14.44
C GLY A 22 -6.36 0.42 13.37
N TYR A 23 -5.95 0.73 12.14
CA TYR A 23 -5.73 -0.29 11.11
C TYR A 23 -4.40 -1.01 11.34
N SER A 24 -4.43 -2.33 11.13
CA SER A 24 -3.26 -3.19 11.25
C SER A 24 -2.58 -3.32 9.88
N TRP A 25 -1.26 -3.16 9.88
CA TRP A 25 -0.42 -3.27 8.69
C TRP A 25 0.51 -4.47 8.81
N VAL A 26 0.65 -5.20 7.71
CA VAL A 26 1.69 -6.21 7.52
C VAL A 26 2.75 -5.58 6.64
N VAL A 27 3.97 -5.43 7.16
CA VAL A 27 5.07 -4.77 6.44
C VAL A 27 5.92 -5.84 5.76
N CYS A 28 5.99 -5.76 4.43
CA CYS A 28 6.82 -6.60 3.59
C CYS A 28 8.06 -5.82 3.16
N ARG A 29 9.24 -6.44 3.17
CA ARG A 29 10.48 -5.85 2.65
C ARG A 29 11.14 -6.83 1.69
N GLN A 30 11.47 -6.36 0.49
CA GLN A 30 12.05 -7.20 -0.57
C GLN A 30 13.24 -6.49 -1.21
N SER A 31 14.46 -6.91 -0.84
CA SER A 31 15.71 -6.33 -1.34
C SER A 31 16.31 -7.08 -2.52
N GLU A 32 16.02 -8.38 -2.68
CA GLU A 32 16.68 -9.22 -3.70
C GLU A 32 15.99 -9.09 -5.07
N GLN A 33 14.66 -9.09 -5.07
CA GLN A 33 13.84 -9.12 -6.29
C GLN A 33 13.17 -7.77 -6.61
N GLY A 34 13.47 -6.74 -5.81
CA GLY A 34 12.92 -5.39 -5.95
C GLY A 34 11.39 -5.36 -5.96
N VAL A 35 10.82 -4.47 -6.78
CA VAL A 35 9.36 -4.23 -6.86
C VAL A 35 8.60 -5.49 -7.29
N ALA A 36 9.12 -6.26 -8.26
CA ALA A 36 8.45 -7.46 -8.76
C ALA A 36 8.31 -8.51 -7.65
N GLY A 37 9.36 -8.73 -6.85
CA GLY A 37 9.27 -9.60 -5.68
C GLY A 37 8.31 -9.06 -4.63
N LEU A 38 8.32 -7.74 -4.36
CA LEU A 38 7.42 -7.14 -3.39
C LEU A 38 5.94 -7.31 -3.79
N VAL A 39 5.63 -7.17 -5.07
CA VAL A 39 4.28 -7.43 -5.60
C VAL A 39 3.89 -8.90 -5.41
N ASN A 40 4.81 -9.83 -5.65
CA ASN A 40 4.56 -11.26 -5.41
C ASN A 40 4.29 -11.54 -3.92
N ASP A 41 5.09 -10.97 -3.03
CA ASP A 41 4.94 -11.11 -1.57
C ASP A 41 3.58 -10.55 -1.11
N LEU A 42 3.21 -9.36 -1.57
CA LEU A 42 1.90 -8.74 -1.28
C LEU A 42 0.74 -9.60 -1.80
N HIS A 43 0.86 -10.14 -3.02
CA HIS A 43 -0.16 -11.02 -3.58
C HIS A 43 -0.33 -12.30 -2.76
N ALA A 44 0.78 -12.94 -2.36
CA ALA A 44 0.75 -14.15 -1.55
C ALA A 44 0.10 -13.90 -0.18
N VAL A 45 0.46 -12.81 0.50
CA VAL A 45 -0.15 -12.40 1.78
C VAL A 45 -1.63 -12.15 1.62
N ASN A 46 -2.03 -11.36 0.62
CA ASN A 46 -3.43 -11.04 0.38
C ASN A 46 -4.28 -12.28 0.09
N THR A 47 -3.76 -13.20 -0.72
CA THR A 47 -4.45 -14.45 -1.06
C THR A 47 -4.62 -15.34 0.16
N SER A 48 -3.57 -15.50 0.96
CA SER A 48 -3.62 -16.29 2.19
C SER A 48 -4.60 -15.71 3.22
N LEU A 49 -4.59 -14.39 3.42
CA LEU A 49 -5.54 -13.73 4.31
C LEU A 49 -6.98 -13.88 3.81
N GLN A 50 -7.20 -13.83 2.50
CA GLN A 50 -8.51 -14.11 1.90
C GLN A 50 -8.95 -15.55 2.18
N ASP A 51 -8.09 -16.53 1.92
CA ASP A 51 -8.35 -17.96 2.16
C ASP A 51 -8.57 -18.27 3.65
N GLY A 52 -7.89 -17.54 4.53
CA GLY A 52 -8.09 -17.53 5.99
C GLY A 52 -9.39 -16.85 6.44
N GLY A 53 -10.21 -16.34 5.51
CA GLY A 53 -11.51 -15.72 5.78
C GLY A 53 -11.45 -14.24 6.18
N PHE A 54 -10.31 -13.58 5.99
CA PHE A 54 -10.11 -12.15 6.27
C PHE A 54 -10.31 -11.24 5.06
N GLY A 55 -10.73 -11.80 3.91
CA GLY A 55 -10.99 -11.03 2.69
C GLY A 55 -11.88 -9.78 2.88
N PRO A 56 -13.00 -9.84 3.63
CA PRO A 56 -13.83 -8.66 3.90
C PRO A 56 -13.13 -7.52 4.67
N GLN A 57 -12.09 -7.85 5.44
CA GLN A 57 -11.29 -6.95 6.26
C GLN A 57 -10.07 -6.37 5.52
N LEU A 58 -9.70 -6.92 4.36
CA LEU A 58 -8.66 -6.35 3.52
C LEU A 58 -9.12 -5.01 2.93
N LEU A 59 -8.36 -3.96 3.24
CA LEU A 59 -8.66 -2.60 2.80
C LEU A 59 -7.83 -2.23 1.58
N CYS A 60 -6.50 -2.24 1.73
CA CYS A 60 -5.57 -1.89 0.69
C CYS A 60 -4.20 -2.56 0.90
N SER A 61 -3.41 -2.55 -0.16
CA SER A 61 -1.96 -2.76 -0.12
C SER A 61 -1.30 -1.56 -0.77
N LEU A 62 -0.06 -1.25 -0.41
CA LEU A 62 0.69 -0.17 -1.05
C LEU A 62 2.15 -0.53 -1.21
N ILE A 63 2.78 0.13 -2.16
CA ILE A 63 4.24 0.17 -2.32
C ILE A 63 4.65 1.64 -2.26
N ASP A 64 5.60 1.95 -1.40
CA ASP A 64 6.19 3.28 -1.29
C ASP A 64 7.44 3.42 -2.15
N PHE A 65 7.63 4.63 -2.66
CA PHE A 65 8.74 5.08 -3.47
C PHE A 65 9.26 6.38 -2.88
N ARG A 66 10.56 6.63 -3.07
CA ARG A 66 11.18 7.92 -2.77
C ARG A 66 11.97 8.38 -3.97
N ASP A 67 11.81 9.64 -4.36
CA ASP A 67 12.64 10.23 -5.40
C ASP A 67 14.05 10.58 -4.88
N SER A 68 14.89 11.16 -5.75
CA SER A 68 16.26 11.55 -5.39
C SER A 68 16.33 12.63 -4.30
N GLU A 69 15.25 13.38 -4.09
CA GLU A 69 15.14 14.40 -3.04
C GLU A 69 14.50 13.85 -1.76
N GLY A 70 14.15 12.55 -1.75
CA GLY A 70 13.53 11.86 -0.63
C GLY A 70 12.02 12.07 -0.52
N ARG A 71 11.38 12.70 -1.51
CA ARG A 71 9.93 12.93 -1.51
C ARG A 71 9.19 11.59 -1.65
N PRO A 72 8.26 11.27 -0.73
CA PRO A 72 7.55 10.00 -0.74
C PRO A 72 6.39 10.00 -1.75
N LEU A 73 6.15 8.83 -2.33
CA LEU A 73 4.99 8.52 -3.15
C LEU A 73 4.57 7.08 -2.87
N ALA A 74 3.31 6.83 -2.59
CA ALA A 74 2.74 5.48 -2.55
C ALA A 74 1.91 5.22 -3.81
N ILE A 75 1.97 4.00 -4.33
CA ILE A 75 0.94 3.47 -5.21
C ILE A 75 0.09 2.51 -4.39
N VAL A 76 -1.19 2.86 -4.21
CA VAL A 76 -2.13 2.15 -3.34
C VAL A 76 -3.08 1.32 -4.18
N TYR A 77 -3.22 0.04 -3.85
CA TYR A 77 -4.20 -0.88 -4.41
C TYR A 77 -5.43 -1.02 -3.51
N LEU A 78 -6.62 -0.70 -4.02
CA LEU A 78 -7.90 -0.85 -3.32
C LEU A 78 -8.48 -2.24 -3.52
N TYR A 79 -8.38 -3.08 -2.49
CA TYR A 79 -8.69 -4.50 -2.58
C TYR A 79 -10.12 -4.78 -3.06
N LYS A 80 -11.10 -4.03 -2.56
CA LYS A 80 -12.53 -4.22 -2.90
C LYS A 80 -12.91 -3.72 -4.29
N ARG A 81 -12.04 -2.94 -4.94
CA ARG A 81 -12.32 -2.30 -6.23
C ARG A 81 -11.43 -2.82 -7.36
N GLY A 82 -10.28 -3.38 -7.02
CA GLY A 82 -9.32 -3.81 -8.04
C GLY A 82 -8.65 -2.63 -8.74
N THR A 83 -8.63 -1.46 -8.10
CA THR A 83 -8.12 -0.20 -8.68
C THR A 83 -6.93 0.34 -7.89
N PHE A 84 -6.16 1.22 -8.52
CA PHE A 84 -4.98 1.84 -7.93
C PHE A 84 -5.14 3.36 -7.80
N TYR A 85 -4.50 3.98 -6.81
CA TYR A 85 -4.33 5.43 -6.80
C TYR A 85 -2.97 5.84 -6.24
N PRO A 86 -2.36 6.92 -6.77
CA PRO A 86 -1.18 7.51 -6.17
C PRO A 86 -1.55 8.30 -4.92
N PHE A 87 -0.71 8.23 -3.90
CA PHE A 87 -0.83 9.03 -2.68
C PHE A 87 0.53 9.65 -2.36
N ALA A 88 0.60 10.97 -2.29
CA ALA A 88 1.86 11.71 -2.12
C ALA A 88 1.78 12.59 -0.86
N PRO A 89 2.09 12.06 0.33
CA PRO A 89 2.12 12.86 1.55
C PRO A 89 3.28 13.86 1.51
N ILE A 90 3.10 15.03 2.14
CA ILE A 90 4.15 16.05 2.26
C ILE A 90 4.88 15.84 3.59
N PRO A 91 6.16 15.42 3.59
CA PRO A 91 6.91 15.18 4.82
C PRO A 91 6.93 16.39 5.75
N GLY A 92 6.74 16.14 7.05
CA GLY A 92 6.74 17.18 8.07
C GLY A 92 5.51 18.10 8.08
N GLN A 93 4.54 17.91 7.17
CA GLN A 93 3.25 18.61 7.20
C GLN A 93 2.15 17.63 7.56
N ARG A 94 1.56 17.83 8.74
CA ARG A 94 0.49 16.96 9.23
C ARG A 94 -0.68 16.96 8.26
N GLU A 95 -1.10 15.77 7.85
CA GLU A 95 -2.31 15.51 7.06
C GLU A 95 -2.40 16.34 5.78
N LYS A 96 -1.26 16.53 5.09
CA LYS A 96 -1.20 17.25 3.82
C LYS A 96 -0.56 16.41 2.71
N ARG A 97 -1.16 16.46 1.52
CA ARG A 97 -0.72 15.75 0.32
C ARG A 97 -0.45 16.70 -0.84
N ASP A 98 0.44 16.28 -1.73
CA ASP A 98 0.73 16.95 -2.99
C ASP A 98 -0.22 16.45 -4.09
N ASN A 99 -1.40 17.08 -4.17
CA ASN A 99 -2.41 16.73 -5.18
C ASN A 99 -1.89 16.91 -6.62
N ALA A 100 -0.94 17.83 -6.86
CA ALA A 100 -0.40 18.03 -8.21
C ALA A 100 0.45 16.82 -8.63
N LEU A 101 1.30 16.33 -7.72
CA LEU A 101 2.06 15.11 -7.95
C LEU A 101 1.14 13.89 -8.10
N GLU A 102 0.10 13.75 -7.27
CA GLU A 102 -0.85 12.63 -7.38
C GLU A 102 -1.55 12.61 -8.76
N LEU A 103 -2.02 13.77 -9.25
CA LEU A 103 -2.65 13.87 -10.57
C LEU A 103 -1.67 13.60 -11.72
N GLN A 104 -0.42 14.07 -11.60
CA GLN A 104 0.64 13.74 -12.56
C GLN A 104 0.90 12.24 -12.61
N MET A 105 1.04 11.59 -11.45
CA MET A 105 1.29 10.15 -11.38
C MET A 105 0.10 9.34 -11.90
N ARG A 106 -1.14 9.80 -11.67
CA ARG A 106 -2.32 9.19 -12.29
C ARG A 106 -2.22 9.16 -13.81
N ALA A 107 -1.79 10.27 -14.43
CA ALA A 107 -1.66 10.34 -15.88
C ALA A 107 -0.58 9.38 -16.40
N LEU A 108 0.53 9.23 -15.66
CA LEU A 108 1.62 8.33 -16.04
C LEU A 108 1.25 6.85 -15.88
N LEU A 109 0.40 6.50 -14.91
CA LEU A 109 0.02 5.11 -14.61
C LEU A 109 -1.21 4.63 -15.39
N ALA A 110 -1.96 5.54 -16.01
CA ALA A 110 -3.27 5.24 -16.58
C ALA A 110 -3.25 4.18 -17.71
N ASP A 111 -2.13 4.07 -18.43
CA ASP A 111 -1.98 3.10 -19.52
C ASP A 111 -1.54 1.71 -19.03
N ASP A 112 -1.00 1.62 -17.81
CA ASP A 112 -0.42 0.37 -17.27
C ASP A 112 -1.28 -0.25 -16.15
N LEU A 113 -2.02 0.57 -15.39
CA LEU A 113 -2.79 0.14 -14.23
C LEU A 113 -4.24 0.64 -14.28
N PRO A 114 -5.22 -0.13 -13.73
CA PRO A 114 -6.58 0.36 -13.55
C PRO A 114 -6.62 1.42 -12.44
N VAL A 115 -6.43 2.69 -12.80
CA VAL A 115 -6.44 3.80 -11.85
C VAL A 115 -7.87 4.13 -11.41
N GLU A 116 -8.06 4.41 -10.12
CA GLU A 116 -9.33 4.79 -9.52
C GLU A 116 -9.79 6.17 -10.02
N GLU A 117 -10.96 6.19 -10.68
CA GLU A 117 -11.53 7.40 -11.25
C GLU A 117 -12.18 8.30 -10.19
N ASP A 118 -12.78 7.72 -9.15
CA ASP A 118 -13.43 8.46 -8.07
C ASP A 118 -12.38 8.98 -7.07
N LEU A 119 -12.02 10.26 -7.20
CA LEU A 119 -11.08 10.92 -6.28
C LEU A 119 -11.56 10.92 -4.81
N GLY A 120 -12.87 10.75 -4.56
CA GLY A 120 -13.41 10.59 -3.21
C GLY A 120 -13.02 9.26 -2.55
N ARG A 121 -12.50 8.30 -3.33
CA ARG A 121 -11.96 7.02 -2.87
C ARG A 121 -10.45 7.02 -2.68
N TRP A 122 -9.79 8.15 -2.98
CA TRP A 122 -8.36 8.31 -2.72
C TRP A 122 -8.19 8.67 -1.25
N PHE A 123 -8.35 7.65 -0.41
CA PHE A 123 -8.26 7.79 1.03
C PHE A 123 -6.83 8.15 1.41
N PRO A 124 -6.64 9.17 2.26
CA PRO A 124 -5.31 9.48 2.76
C PRO A 124 -4.82 8.38 3.71
N LEU A 125 -3.55 8.00 3.57
CA LEU A 125 -2.90 6.97 4.37
C LEU A 125 -1.74 7.57 5.19
N TRP A 126 -2.05 8.57 6.01
CA TRP A 126 -1.06 9.44 6.66
C TRP A 126 -0.02 8.72 7.52
N ASP A 127 -0.41 7.62 8.15
CA ASP A 127 0.43 6.85 9.07
C ASP A 127 0.74 5.44 8.51
N ALA A 128 0.57 5.25 7.20
CA ALA A 128 0.96 4.00 6.57
C ALA A 128 2.47 3.78 6.69
N PRO A 129 2.93 2.56 7.01
CA PRO A 129 4.35 2.26 7.10
C PRO A 129 5.09 2.56 5.79
N GLY A 130 6.26 3.17 5.89
CA GLY A 130 7.11 3.49 4.75
C GLY A 130 6.99 4.94 4.25
N LEU A 131 5.93 5.67 4.62
CA LEU A 131 5.69 7.06 4.19
C LEU A 131 6.32 8.12 5.10
#